data_AF-A0A6G2DF98-F1
#
_entry.id   AF-A0A6G2DF98-F1
#
_cell.length_a   1.000
_cell.length_b   1.000
_cell.length_c   1.000
_cell.angle_alpha   90.00
_cell.angle_beta   90.00
_cell.angle_gamma   90.00
#
_symmetry.space_group_name_H-M   'P 1'
#
loop_
_entity.id
_entity.type
_entity.pdbx_description
1 polymer ?
#
loop_
_entity_poly.entity_id
_entity_poly.type
_entity_poly.pdbx_seq_one_letter_code
_entity_poly.pdbx_strand_id
1 'polypeptide(L)'
;IEPPVNDIPEYTEPISTVSEVASEREELPSLHTDIRTETIPKTTIEESDPSKFIGDNSVKQVGEDGERQIVTSYEELHGKKISESVETVTILKEMKPEIIVK
;
A
#
# COMPACT_ATOMS: atom_id res chain seq x y z
N ILE A 1 -36.28 64.57 20.15
CA ILE A 1 -35.40 63.64 19.41
C ILE A 1 -35.79 62.25 19.85
N GLU A 2 -36.69 61.62 19.09
CA GLU A 2 -37.09 60.22 19.31
C GLU A 2 -36.04 59.29 18.67
N PRO A 3 -35.68 58.16 19.31
CA PRO A 3 -34.82 57.17 18.68
C PRO A 3 -35.61 56.37 17.62
N PRO A 4 -34.96 55.89 16.54
CA PRO A 4 -35.64 55.11 15.52
C PRO A 4 -36.05 53.74 16.07
N VAL A 5 -37.26 53.32 15.71
CA VAL A 5 -37.79 51.97 15.96
C VAL A 5 -36.90 50.97 15.21
N ASN A 6 -36.25 50.10 15.96
CA ASN A 6 -35.41 49.04 15.41
C ASN A 6 -36.30 47.84 15.13
N ASP A 7 -36.78 47.70 13.89
CA ASP A 7 -37.46 46.50 13.40
C ASP A 7 -36.55 45.28 13.62
N ILE A 8 -36.91 44.42 14.56
CA ILE A 8 -36.35 43.08 14.65
C ILE A 8 -36.91 42.25 13.49
N PRO A 9 -36.10 41.66 12.60
CA PRO A 9 -36.63 40.68 11.68
C PRO A 9 -37.09 39.46 12.49
N GLU A 10 -38.37 39.12 12.34
CA GLU A 10 -38.96 37.90 12.89
C GLU A 10 -38.19 36.70 12.32
N TYR A 11 -37.41 36.03 13.16
CA TYR A 11 -36.68 34.83 12.79
C TYR A 11 -37.71 33.71 12.62
N THR A 12 -38.19 33.52 11.39
CA THR A 12 -38.93 32.31 11.04
C THR A 12 -37.98 31.13 11.21
N GLU A 13 -38.42 30.16 12.00
CA GLU A 13 -37.67 28.94 12.29
C GLU A 13 -37.14 28.35 10.98
N PRO A 14 -35.85 27.92 10.92
CA PRO A 14 -35.38 27.23 9.74
C PRO A 14 -36.21 25.95 9.61
N ILE A 15 -37.06 25.90 8.58
CA ILE A 15 -37.71 24.66 8.16
C ILE A 15 -36.59 23.70 7.75
N SER A 16 -36.13 22.91 8.71
CA SER A 16 -35.26 21.77 8.49
C SER A 16 -36.08 20.65 7.87
N THR A 17 -36.59 20.89 6.66
CA THR A 17 -37.08 19.83 5.80
C THR A 17 -35.91 19.37 4.95
N VAL A 18 -34.94 18.68 5.58
CA VAL A 18 -34.26 17.60 4.86
C VAL A 18 -35.35 16.56 4.65
N SER A 19 -36.06 16.71 3.55
CA SER A 19 -36.82 15.60 2.99
C SER A 19 -35.77 14.55 2.66
N GLU A 20 -35.60 13.58 3.57
CA GLU A 20 -34.85 12.35 3.35
C GLU A 20 -35.61 11.53 2.29
N VAL A 21 -35.66 12.06 1.07
CA VAL A 21 -35.82 11.24 -0.11
C VAL A 21 -34.51 10.48 -0.18
N ALA A 22 -34.49 9.31 0.44
CA ALA A 22 -33.52 8.27 0.13
C ALA A 22 -33.74 7.90 -1.35
N SER A 23 -33.25 8.75 -2.24
CA SER A 23 -32.91 8.33 -3.60
C SER A 23 -32.02 7.13 -3.39
N GLU A 24 -32.41 5.99 -3.94
CA GLU A 24 -31.55 4.83 -4.12
C GLU A 24 -30.30 5.35 -4.83
N ARG A 25 -29.26 5.68 -4.05
CA ARG A 25 -28.01 6.20 -4.60
C ARG A 25 -27.33 4.99 -5.18
N GLU A 26 -27.14 4.97 -6.50
CA GLU A 26 -26.28 3.96 -7.13
C GLU A 26 -24.97 3.90 -6.35
N GLU A 27 -24.65 2.72 -5.82
CA GLU A 27 -23.40 2.55 -5.09
C GLU A 27 -22.26 2.71 -6.10
N LEU A 28 -21.26 3.50 -5.75
CA LEU A 28 -20.06 3.65 -6.58
C LEU A 28 -19.11 2.48 -6.31
N PRO A 29 -18.30 2.09 -7.31
CA PRO A 29 -17.28 1.09 -7.07
C PRO A 29 -16.27 1.57 -6.01
N SER A 30 -15.86 0.63 -5.16
CA SER A 30 -14.84 0.81 -4.13
C SER A 30 -13.56 0.10 -4.55
N LEU A 31 -12.40 0.62 -4.15
CA LEU A 31 -11.11 -0.02 -4.42
C LEU A 31 -10.72 -0.89 -3.22
N HIS A 32 -10.64 -2.21 -3.42
CA HIS A 32 -10.04 -3.12 -2.46
C HIS A 32 -8.53 -3.20 -2.68
N THR A 33 -7.75 -3.31 -1.59
CA THR A 33 -6.28 -3.42 -1.66
C THR A 33 -5.78 -4.36 -0.59
N ASP A 34 -4.99 -5.35 -1.01
CA ASP A 34 -4.30 -6.31 -0.16
C ASP A 34 -2.79 -6.07 -0.24
N ILE A 35 -2.14 -6.09 0.93
CA ILE A 35 -0.69 -5.90 1.03
C ILE A 35 -0.10 -7.12 1.70
N ARG A 36 0.91 -7.73 1.07
CA ARG A 36 1.73 -8.79 1.67
C ARG A 36 3.21 -8.46 1.55
N THR A 37 3.98 -8.96 2.50
CA THR A 37 5.45 -8.90 2.47
C THR A 37 6.01 -10.28 2.25
N GLU A 38 7.03 -10.39 1.42
CA GLU A 38 7.74 -11.63 1.12
C GLU A 38 9.25 -11.43 1.23
N THR A 39 9.94 -12.41 1.80
CA THR A 39 11.40 -12.43 1.87
C THR A 39 12.00 -12.83 0.52
N ILE A 40 13.09 -12.16 0.13
CA ILE A 40 13.88 -12.52 -1.05
C ILE A 40 15.14 -13.25 -0.55
N PRO A 41 15.24 -14.58 -0.69
CA PRO A 41 16.34 -15.34 -0.11
C PRO A 41 17.68 -14.96 -0.72
N LYS A 42 18.72 -14.83 0.10
CA LYS A 42 20.09 -14.57 -0.37
C LYS A 42 20.56 -15.66 -1.34
N THR A 43 21.42 -15.27 -2.25
CA THR A 43 22.12 -16.18 -3.16
C THR A 43 23.57 -16.37 -2.72
N THR A 44 24.20 -17.48 -3.10
CA THR A 44 25.63 -17.72 -2.85
C THR A 44 26.40 -17.67 -4.17
N ILE A 45 27.48 -16.88 -4.20
CA ILE A 45 28.41 -16.75 -5.31
C ILE A 45 29.75 -17.35 -4.87
N GLU A 46 30.28 -18.24 -5.70
CA GLU A 46 31.59 -18.86 -5.46
C GLU A 46 32.63 -18.23 -6.39
N GLU A 47 33.69 -17.67 -5.81
CA GLU A 47 34.84 -17.13 -6.54
C GLU A 47 36.05 -18.07 -6.36
N SER A 48 36.78 -18.34 -7.44
CA SER A 48 38.00 -19.14 -7.39
C SER A 48 39.23 -18.26 -7.17
N ASP A 49 40.08 -18.62 -6.21
CA ASP A 49 41.37 -18.00 -5.96
C ASP A 49 42.49 -19.04 -6.14
N PRO A 50 43.33 -18.91 -7.18
CA PRO A 50 44.38 -19.90 -7.45
C PRO A 50 45.52 -19.91 -6.41
N SER A 51 45.56 -18.95 -5.49
CA SER A 51 46.51 -18.92 -4.37
C SER A 51 45.99 -19.63 -3.12
N LYS A 52 44.69 -19.92 -3.06
CA LYS A 52 44.10 -20.70 -1.96
C LYS A 52 44.41 -22.17 -2.09
N PHE A 53 44.55 -22.82 -0.93
CA PHE A 53 44.67 -24.27 -0.86
C PHE A 53 43.29 -24.90 -1.07
N ILE A 54 43.27 -26.05 -1.77
CA ILE A 54 42.05 -26.83 -1.99
C ILE A 54 41.41 -27.16 -0.62
N GLY A 55 40.17 -26.73 -0.43
CA GLY A 55 39.41 -26.93 0.82
C GLY A 55 39.45 -25.75 1.79
N ASP A 56 40.17 -24.67 1.47
CA ASP A 56 40.15 -23.42 2.24
C ASP A 56 39.07 -22.47 1.71
N ASN A 57 37.88 -22.49 2.31
CA ASN A 57 36.81 -21.56 1.96
C ASN A 57 36.86 -20.32 2.85
N SER A 58 36.78 -19.12 2.27
CA SER A 58 36.61 -17.88 3.04
C SER A 58 35.39 -17.10 2.59
N VAL A 59 34.61 -16.62 3.55
CA VAL A 59 33.49 -15.72 3.27
C VAL A 59 34.05 -14.32 3.04
N LYS A 60 34.01 -13.84 1.81
CA LYS A 60 34.40 -12.47 1.42
C LYS A 60 33.27 -11.48 1.68
N GLN A 61 32.02 -11.92 1.55
CA GLN A 61 30.84 -11.13 1.88
C GLN A 61 29.77 -12.02 2.51
N VAL A 62 29.23 -11.59 3.65
CA VAL A 62 28.06 -12.25 4.26
C VAL A 62 26.83 -11.89 3.43
N GLY A 63 26.05 -12.90 3.04
CA GLY A 63 24.79 -12.64 2.35
C GLY A 63 23.67 -12.27 3.30
N GLU A 64 22.75 -11.44 2.82
CA GLU A 64 21.58 -10.99 3.55
C GLU A 64 20.33 -11.20 2.69
N ASP A 65 19.26 -11.69 3.29
CA ASP A 65 17.97 -11.74 2.62
C ASP A 65 17.46 -10.32 2.36
N GLY A 66 16.82 -10.17 1.20
CA GLY A 66 16.04 -9.00 0.83
C GLY A 66 14.58 -9.13 1.25
N GLU A 67 13.79 -8.14 0.91
CA GLU A 67 12.38 -8.06 1.23
C GLU A 67 11.63 -7.34 0.10
N ARG A 68 10.49 -7.89 -0.32
CA ARG A 68 9.58 -7.25 -1.27
C ARG A 68 8.17 -7.16 -0.69
N GLN A 69 7.48 -6.10 -1.08
CA GLN A 69 6.05 -5.92 -0.83
C GLN A 69 5.29 -6.14 -2.12
N ILE A 70 4.19 -6.89 -2.02
CA ILE A 70 3.26 -7.13 -3.13
C ILE A 70 1.94 -6.48 -2.74
N VAL A 71 1.48 -5.57 -3.59
CA VAL A 71 0.21 -4.86 -3.46
C VAL A 71 -0.72 -5.36 -4.55
N THR A 72 -1.84 -5.95 -4.16
CA THR A 72 -2.89 -6.42 -5.08
C THR A 72 -4.12 -5.54 -4.91
N SER A 73 -4.65 -4.94 -5.98
CA SER A 73 -5.84 -4.10 -5.92
C SER A 73 -6.89 -4.48 -6.97
N TYR A 74 -8.16 -4.28 -6.65
CA TYR A 74 -9.30 -4.49 -7.57
C TYR A 74 -10.50 -3.63 -7.18
N GLU A 75 -11.36 -3.32 -8.14
CA GLU A 75 -12.63 -2.60 -7.90
C GLU A 75 -13.74 -3.59 -7.52
N GLU A 76 -14.53 -3.20 -6.53
CA GLU A 76 -15.65 -3.95 -5.98
C GLU A 76 -16.91 -3.08 -5.92
N LEU A 77 -18.02 -3.60 -6.44
CA LEU A 77 -19.34 -2.97 -6.36
C LEU A 77 -20.33 -4.00 -5.81
N HIS A 78 -21.11 -3.61 -4.81
CA HIS A 78 -22.08 -4.51 -4.13
C HIS A 78 -21.44 -5.81 -3.60
N GLY A 79 -20.21 -5.75 -3.07
CA GLY A 79 -19.50 -6.94 -2.58
C GLY A 79 -18.99 -7.88 -3.67
N LYS A 80 -19.06 -7.48 -4.95
CA LYS A 80 -18.63 -8.26 -6.10
C LYS A 80 -17.48 -7.57 -6.82
N LYS A 81 -16.39 -8.30 -7.05
CA LYS A 81 -15.27 -7.85 -7.89
C LYS A 81 -15.77 -7.54 -9.30
N ILE A 82 -15.49 -6.33 -9.77
CA ILE A 82 -15.88 -5.82 -11.09
C ILE A 82 -14.69 -5.50 -12.01
N SER A 83 -13.45 -5.43 -11.50
CA SER A 83 -12.25 -5.26 -12.31
C SER A 83 -11.34 -6.48 -12.27
N GLU A 84 -10.35 -6.56 -13.17
CA GLU A 84 -9.21 -7.45 -12.98
C GLU A 84 -8.35 -6.97 -11.80
N SER A 85 -7.63 -7.90 -11.17
CA SER A 85 -6.71 -7.56 -10.09
C SER A 85 -5.39 -7.07 -10.67
N VAL A 86 -4.92 -5.93 -10.20
CA VAL A 86 -3.62 -5.36 -10.54
C VAL A 86 -2.65 -5.71 -9.41
N GLU A 87 -1.47 -6.24 -9.77
CA GLU A 87 -0.42 -6.54 -8.81
C GLU A 87 0.78 -5.62 -9.05
N THR A 88 1.27 -4.99 -7.98
CA THR A 88 2.48 -4.17 -7.99
C THR A 88 3.48 -4.71 -6.98
N VAL A 89 4.71 -4.96 -7.42
CA VAL A 89 5.80 -5.44 -6.57
C VAL A 89 6.77 -4.29 -6.31
N THR A 90 7.10 -4.08 -5.04
CA THR A 90 8.07 -3.08 -4.59
C THR A 90 9.16 -3.76 -3.78
N ILE A 91 10.44 -3.52 -4.09
CA ILE A 91 11.54 -4.03 -3.27
C ILE A 91 11.77 -3.07 -2.10
N LEU A 92 11.64 -3.58 -0.88
CA LEU A 92 11.87 -2.83 0.37
C LEU A 92 13.32 -2.93 0.83
N LYS A 93 13.93 -4.12 0.65
CA LYS A 93 15.33 -4.38 0.93
C LYS A 93 15.92 -5.22 -0.20
N GLU A 94 16.97 -4.72 -0.85
CA GLU A 94 17.74 -5.50 -1.81
C GLU A 94 18.42 -6.68 -1.10
N MET A 95 18.37 -7.87 -1.72
CA MET A 95 19.17 -8.99 -1.22
C MET A 95 20.66 -8.68 -1.40
N LYS A 96 21.49 -9.20 -0.49
CA LYS A 96 22.94 -9.20 -0.69
C LYS A 96 23.40 -10.65 -0.87
N PRO A 97 24.12 -10.97 -1.96
CA PRO A 97 24.66 -12.31 -2.12
C PRO A 97 25.75 -12.59 -1.08
N GLU A 98 25.84 -13.83 -0.65
CA GLU A 98 26.97 -14.36 0.08
C GLU A 98 28.09 -14.70 -0.91
N ILE A 99 29.30 -14.21 -0.67
CA ILE A 99 30.43 -14.44 -1.56
C ILE A 99 31.44 -15.31 -0.82
N ILE A 100 31.72 -16.49 -1.37
CA ILE A 100 32.66 -17.46 -0.83
C ILE A 100 33.81 -17.61 -1.81
N VAL A 101 35.04 -17.43 -1.33
CA VAL A 101 36.26 -17.62 -2.10
C VAL A 101 36.83 -19.00 -1.78
N LYS A 102 37.10 -19.77 -2.84
CA LYS A 102 37.64 -21.14 -2.80
C LYS A 102 39.05 -21.21 -3.34
#